data_AF-A0A482U8E3-F1
#
_entry.id   AF-A0A482U8E3-F1
#
_cell.length_a   1.000
_cell.length_b   1.000
_cell.length_c   1.000
_cell.angle_alpha   90.00
_cell.angle_beta   90.00
_cell.angle_gamma   90.00
#
_symmetry.space_group_name_H-M   'P 1'
#
loop_
_entity.id
_entity.type
_entity.pdbx_description
1 polymer ?
#
loop_
_entity_poly.entity_id
_entity_poly.type
_entity_poly.pdbx_seq_one_letter_code
_entity_poly.pdbx_strand_id
1 'polypeptide(L)'
;MNRKKITALACHIVACLFFPLAVTLGFKTYVAVLGDPFSRGAALGLAVQFIFAAFVLVNVSIALVENLSAKIYIAAVLVVSILAYLLPQHPWRALFFASLSGVLTLAAIYLALRLSPCPKSATDTK
;
A
#
# COMPACT_ATOMS: atom_id res chain seq x y z
N MET A 1 -9.60 -22.45 5.31
CA MET A 1 -8.76 -21.31 4.87
C MET A 1 -7.58 -21.16 5.84
N ASN A 2 -6.34 -21.15 5.35
CA ASN A 2 -5.12 -21.16 6.18
C ASN A 2 -5.03 -19.92 7.09
N ARG A 3 -4.82 -20.09 8.41
CA ARG A 3 -4.70 -18.98 9.38
C ARG A 3 -3.67 -17.93 8.97
N LYS A 4 -2.56 -18.36 8.34
CA LYS A 4 -1.51 -17.50 7.76
C LYS A 4 -2.02 -16.58 6.65
N LYS A 5 -2.92 -17.08 5.79
CA LYS A 5 -3.54 -16.28 4.72
C LYS A 5 -4.53 -15.26 5.27
N ILE A 6 -5.25 -15.62 6.34
CA ILE A 6 -6.18 -14.71 7.03
C ILE A 6 -5.41 -13.55 7.69
N THR A 7 -4.32 -13.84 8.41
CA THR A 7 -3.50 -12.78 9.03
C THR A 7 -2.84 -11.87 7.99
N ALA A 8 -2.34 -12.44 6.89
CA ALA A 8 -1.79 -11.64 5.80
C ALA A 8 -2.86 -10.73 5.17
N LEU A 9 -4.03 -11.29 4.84
CA LEU A 9 -5.15 -10.53 4.28
C LEU A 9 -5.59 -9.40 5.23
N ALA A 10 -5.70 -9.66 6.53
CA ALA A 10 -6.04 -8.64 7.52
C ALA A 10 -5.01 -7.49 7.54
N CYS A 11 -3.71 -7.79 7.50
CA CYS A 11 -2.66 -6.76 7.44
C CYS A 11 -2.78 -5.88 6.19
N HIS A 12 -3.03 -6.50 5.03
CA HIS A 12 -3.20 -5.79 3.76
C HIS A 12 -4.50 -4.98 3.71
N ILE A 13 -5.60 -5.47 4.31
CA ILE A 13 -6.85 -4.71 4.44
C ILE A 13 -6.62 -3.47 5.30
N VAL A 14 -5.93 -3.60 6.44
CA VAL A 14 -5.62 -2.45 7.31
C VAL A 14 -4.79 -1.42 6.54
N ALA A 15 -3.79 -1.85 5.76
CA ALA A 15 -3.03 -0.95 4.89
C ALA A 15 -3.92 -0.26 3.85
N CYS A 16 -4.85 -0.99 3.22
CA CYS A 16 -5.84 -0.43 2.29
C CYS A 16 -6.74 0.63 2.93
N LEU A 17 -7.20 0.42 4.17
CA LEU A 17 -8.01 1.39 4.89
C LEU A 17 -7.19 2.61 5.35
N PHE A 18 -5.90 2.41 5.65
CA PHE A 18 -5.04 3.49 6.09
C PHE A 18 -4.65 4.44 4.94
N PHE A 19 -4.59 3.95 3.71
CA PHE A 19 -4.25 4.75 2.54
C PHE A 19 -5.15 6.00 2.37
N PRO A 20 -6.49 5.91 2.25
CA PRO A 20 -7.35 7.08 2.08
C PRO A 20 -7.30 8.02 3.29
N LEU A 21 -7.10 7.50 4.50
CA LEU A 21 -6.91 8.32 5.70
C LEU A 21 -5.63 9.15 5.61
N ALA A 22 -4.51 8.52 5.26
CA ALA A 22 -3.23 9.19 5.09
C ALA A 22 -3.24 10.20 3.94
N VAL A 23 -3.93 9.90 2.84
CA VAL A 23 -4.14 10.85 1.72
C VAL A 23 -4.96 12.05 2.18
N THR A 24 -6.03 11.84 2.93
CA THR A 24 -6.88 12.92 3.46
C THR A 24 -6.10 13.81 4.42
N LEU A 25 -5.33 13.21 5.34
CA LEU A 25 -4.51 13.93 6.28
C LEU A 25 -3.38 14.69 5.58
N GLY A 26 -2.67 14.04 4.65
CA GLY A 26 -1.62 14.67 3.86
C GLY A 26 -2.13 15.83 3.00
N PHE A 27 -3.37 15.75 2.51
CA PHE A 27 -3.97 16.87 1.82
C PHE A 27 -4.34 18.02 2.77
N LYS A 28 -4.92 17.71 3.93
CA LYS A 28 -5.22 18.74 4.94
C LYS A 28 -3.97 19.48 5.41
N THR A 29 -2.88 18.76 5.65
CA THR A 29 -1.60 19.38 6.04
C THR A 29 -1.00 20.19 4.89
N TYR A 30 -1.08 19.70 3.66
CA TYR A 30 -0.66 20.45 2.47
C TYR A 30 -1.39 21.80 2.38
N VAL A 31 -2.72 21.81 2.48
CA VAL A 31 -3.51 23.05 2.43
C VAL A 31 -3.20 23.98 3.60
N ALA A 32 -3.03 23.44 4.81
CA ALA A 32 -2.72 24.24 5.99
C ALA A 32 -1.37 24.97 5.90
N VAL A 33 -0.38 24.39 5.21
CA VAL A 33 0.98 24.94 5.12
C VAL A 33 1.20 25.77 3.85
N LEU A 34 0.63 25.33 2.72
CA LEU A 34 0.92 25.89 1.39
C LEU A 34 -0.27 26.62 0.77
N GLY A 35 -1.45 26.57 1.39
CA GLY A 35 -2.69 27.14 0.87
C GLY A 35 -3.43 26.20 -0.08
N ASP A 36 -4.63 26.60 -0.50
CA ASP A 36 -5.44 25.81 -1.40
C ASP A 36 -4.81 25.73 -2.80
N PRO A 37 -4.68 24.52 -3.39
CA PRO A 37 -4.18 24.40 -4.75
C PRO A 37 -5.17 25.03 -5.73
N PHE A 38 -4.65 25.75 -6.73
CA PHE A 38 -5.42 26.30 -7.84
C PHE A 38 -6.21 25.17 -8.54
N SER A 39 -7.54 25.25 -8.45
CA SER A 39 -8.57 24.41 -9.11
C SER A 39 -8.25 22.92 -9.29
N ARG A 40 -8.93 22.08 -8.52
CA ARG A 40 -8.89 20.62 -8.68
C ARG A 40 -9.75 20.19 -9.85
N GLY A 41 -9.14 19.96 -11.02
CA GLY A 41 -9.85 19.37 -12.16
C GLY A 41 -10.42 17.98 -11.84
N ALA A 42 -11.53 17.58 -12.47
CA ALA A 42 -12.13 16.25 -12.30
C ALA A 42 -11.14 15.10 -12.58
N ALA A 43 -10.23 15.30 -13.55
CA ALA A 43 -9.14 14.37 -13.87
C ALA A 43 -8.22 14.09 -12.66
N LEU A 44 -8.05 15.09 -11.80
CA LEU A 44 -7.18 15.04 -10.63
C LEU A 44 -7.76 14.13 -9.54
N GLY A 45 -9.09 14.14 -9.36
CA GLY A 45 -9.82 13.25 -8.46
C GLY A 45 -9.87 11.82 -8.98
N LEU A 46 -10.08 11.63 -10.30
CA LEU A 46 -10.07 10.32 -10.94
C LEU A 46 -8.70 9.64 -10.82
N ALA A 47 -7.59 10.38 -11.00
CA ALA A 47 -6.25 9.83 -10.84
C ALA A 47 -6.02 9.23 -9.43
N VAL A 48 -6.52 9.89 -8.38
CA VAL A 48 -6.40 9.37 -7.00
C VAL A 48 -7.22 8.09 -6.81
N GLN A 49 -8.42 8.02 -7.40
CA GLN A 49 -9.23 6.80 -7.37
C GLN A 49 -8.55 5.64 -8.11
N PHE A 50 -7.95 5.90 -9.27
CA PHE A 50 -7.19 4.89 -10.02
C PHE A 50 -5.98 4.38 -9.23
N ILE A 51 -5.22 5.27 -8.61
CA ILE A 51 -4.08 4.89 -7.76
C ILE A 51 -4.55 4.04 -6.58
N PHE A 52 -5.65 4.43 -5.93
CA PHE A 52 -6.21 3.65 -4.83
C PHE A 52 -6.68 2.26 -5.28
N ALA A 53 -7.38 2.16 -6.42
CA ALA A 53 -7.81 0.89 -6.97
C ALA A 53 -6.62 -0.03 -7.30
N ALA A 54 -5.58 0.51 -7.94
CA ALA A 54 -4.34 -0.21 -8.22
C ALA A 54 -3.64 -0.68 -6.93
N PHE A 55 -3.58 0.19 -5.91
CA PHE A 55 -3.01 -0.13 -4.61
C PHE A 55 -3.74 -1.31 -3.94
N VAL A 56 -5.07 -1.30 -3.93
CA VAL A 56 -5.89 -2.39 -3.38
C VAL A 56 -5.66 -3.67 -4.15
N LEU A 57 -5.73 -3.63 -5.49
CA LEU A 57 -5.54 -4.81 -6.35
C LEU A 57 -4.17 -5.45 -6.14
N VAL A 58 -3.13 -4.63 -6.04
CA VAL A 58 -1.77 -5.09 -5.76
C VAL A 58 -1.67 -5.69 -4.36
N ASN A 59 -2.22 -5.06 -3.32
CA ASN A 59 -2.16 -5.58 -1.96
C ASN A 59 -2.92 -6.91 -1.81
N VAL A 60 -4.06 -7.08 -2.49
CA VAL A 60 -4.76 -8.36 -2.57
C VAL A 60 -3.89 -9.41 -3.28
N SER A 61 -3.25 -9.05 -4.39
CA SER A 61 -2.34 -9.95 -5.12
C SER A 61 -1.17 -10.40 -4.23
N ILE A 62 -0.55 -9.47 -3.50
CA ILE A 62 0.55 -9.75 -2.56
C ILE A 62 0.10 -10.67 -1.41
N ALA A 63 -1.13 -10.51 -0.92
CA ALA A 63 -1.68 -11.38 0.14
C ALA A 63 -1.84 -12.84 -0.31
N LEU A 64 -2.03 -13.09 -1.62
CA LEU A 64 -2.18 -14.42 -2.20
C LEU A 64 -0.84 -15.10 -2.51
N VAL A 65 0.22 -14.32 -2.75
CA VAL A 65 1.56 -14.80 -3.06
C VAL A 65 2.25 -15.31 -1.79
N GLU A 66 2.97 -16.43 -1.87
CA GLU A 66 3.72 -17.00 -0.73
C GLU A 66 5.20 -16.60 -0.75
N ASN A 67 5.77 -16.38 -1.94
CA ASN A 67 7.18 -16.03 -2.12
C ASN A 67 7.45 -14.55 -1.79
N LEU A 68 8.32 -14.29 -0.82
CA LEU A 68 8.70 -12.94 -0.38
C LEU A 68 9.33 -12.10 -1.50
N SER A 69 10.20 -12.67 -2.32
CA SER A 69 10.83 -11.96 -3.44
C SER A 69 9.79 -11.50 -4.46
N ALA A 70 8.79 -12.33 -4.74
CA ALA A 70 7.68 -11.95 -5.61
C ALA A 70 6.83 -10.82 -4.99
N LYS A 71 6.60 -10.83 -3.67
CA LYS A 71 5.89 -9.74 -2.98
C LYS A 71 6.63 -8.40 -3.12
N ILE A 72 7.94 -8.42 -2.90
CA ILE A 72 8.78 -7.22 -3.02
C ILE A 72 8.80 -6.72 -4.46
N TYR A 73 8.91 -7.63 -5.43
CA TYR A 73 8.87 -7.27 -6.85
C TYR A 73 7.54 -6.61 -7.23
N ILE A 74 6.40 -7.20 -6.84
CA ILE A 74 5.08 -6.63 -7.11
C ILE A 74 4.92 -5.25 -6.44
N ALA A 75 5.39 -5.10 -5.20
CA ALA A 75 5.38 -3.81 -4.50
C ALA A 75 6.25 -2.75 -5.22
N ALA A 76 7.43 -3.15 -5.71
CA ALA A 76 8.31 -2.27 -6.47
C ALA A 76 7.66 -1.85 -7.81
N VAL A 77 7.02 -2.78 -8.52
CA VAL A 77 6.28 -2.48 -9.76
C VAL A 77 5.18 -1.45 -9.52
N LEU A 78 4.44 -1.56 -8.41
CA LEU A 78 3.43 -0.56 -8.04
C LEU A 78 4.03 0.83 -7.84
N VAL A 79 5.11 0.93 -7.05
CA VAL A 79 5.79 2.20 -6.76
C VAL A 79 6.33 2.83 -8.05
N VAL A 80 7.00 2.04 -8.90
CA VAL A 80 7.54 2.50 -10.18
C VAL A 80 6.41 2.93 -11.12
N SER A 81 5.29 2.21 -11.16
CA SER A 81 4.13 2.59 -11.98
C SER A 81 3.53 3.92 -11.55
N ILE A 82 3.42 4.15 -10.23
CA ILE A 82 2.93 5.43 -9.69
C ILE A 82 3.88 6.57 -10.05
N LEU A 83 5.19 6.35 -9.93
CA LEU A 83 6.20 7.31 -10.34
C LEU A 83 6.10 7.59 -11.85
N ALA A 84 6.13 6.57 -12.69
CA ALA A 84 6.05 6.74 -14.15
C ALA A 84 4.78 7.51 -14.58
N TYR A 85 3.65 7.27 -13.92
CA TYR A 85 2.38 7.93 -14.23
C TYR A 85 2.34 9.40 -13.78
N LEU A 86 2.79 9.70 -12.55
CA LEU A 86 2.63 11.04 -11.96
C LEU A 86 3.85 11.94 -12.12
N LEU A 87 5.06 11.40 -12.24
CA LEU A 87 6.31 12.18 -12.23
C LEU A 87 6.38 13.21 -13.38
N PRO A 88 5.92 12.94 -14.62
CA PRO A 88 5.99 13.91 -15.71
C PRO A 88 5.14 15.17 -15.50
N GLN A 89 4.02 15.06 -14.78
CA GLN A 89 3.06 16.18 -14.63
C GLN A 89 2.96 16.72 -13.20
N HIS A 90 3.17 15.87 -12.20
CA HIS A 90 2.92 16.16 -10.79
C HIS A 90 3.96 15.49 -9.88
N PRO A 91 5.23 15.96 -9.90
CA PRO A 91 6.33 15.31 -9.20
C PRO A 91 6.13 15.20 -7.69
N TRP A 92 5.58 16.23 -7.04
CA TRP A 92 5.31 16.20 -5.60
C TRP A 92 4.25 15.16 -5.23
N ARG A 93 3.21 15.01 -6.07
CA ARG A 93 2.17 13.98 -5.89
C ARG A 93 2.74 12.59 -6.15
N ALA A 94 3.60 12.45 -7.17
CA ALA A 94 4.27 11.19 -7.49
C ALA A 94 5.04 10.68 -6.26
N LEU A 95 5.88 11.52 -5.67
CA LEU A 95 6.65 11.17 -4.47
C LEU A 95 5.75 10.83 -3.29
N PHE A 96 4.70 11.62 -3.03
CA PHE A 96 3.77 11.36 -1.93
C PHE A 96 3.06 10.01 -2.09
N PHE A 97 2.41 9.76 -3.23
CA PHE A 97 1.65 8.52 -3.45
C PHE A 97 2.56 7.30 -3.57
N ALA A 98 3.70 7.42 -4.24
CA ALA A 98 4.66 6.33 -4.37
C ALA A 98 5.23 5.95 -3.00
N SER A 99 5.68 6.93 -2.21
CA SER A 99 6.19 6.67 -0.86
C SER A 99 5.12 6.09 0.05
N LEU A 100 3.91 6.65 0.05
CA LEU A 100 2.81 6.17 0.87
C LEU A 100 2.43 4.73 0.50
N SER A 101 2.25 4.44 -0.78
CA SER A 101 1.94 3.09 -1.27
C SER A 101 3.03 2.08 -0.93
N GLY A 102 4.30 2.45 -1.12
CA GLY A 102 5.45 1.59 -0.84
C GLY A 102 5.55 1.27 0.64
N VAL A 103 5.52 2.30 1.50
CA VAL A 103 5.62 2.14 2.96
C VAL A 103 4.48 1.30 3.51
N LEU A 104 3.23 1.58 3.12
CA LEU A 104 2.08 0.79 3.60
C LEU A 104 2.16 -0.67 3.14
N THR A 105 2.53 -0.92 1.89
CA THR A 105 2.64 -2.29 1.35
C THR A 105 3.77 -3.06 2.03
N LEU A 106 4.95 -2.46 2.20
CA LEU A 106 6.09 -3.06 2.90
C LEU A 106 5.78 -3.30 4.38
N ALA A 107 5.12 -2.35 5.05
CA ALA A 107 4.68 -2.50 6.43
C ALA A 107 3.69 -3.66 6.57
N ALA A 108 2.74 -3.81 5.65
CA ALA A 108 1.80 -4.92 5.64
C ALA A 108 2.50 -6.27 5.45
N ILE A 109 3.47 -6.35 4.52
CA ILE A 109 4.28 -7.56 4.30
C ILE A 109 5.06 -7.91 5.59
N TYR A 110 5.73 -6.93 6.19
CA TYR A 110 6.50 -7.10 7.40
C TYR A 110 5.63 -7.57 8.58
N LEU A 111 4.46 -6.94 8.77
CA LEU A 111 3.53 -7.29 9.83
C LEU A 111 2.94 -8.69 9.62
N ALA A 112 2.59 -9.05 8.37
CA ALA A 112 2.12 -10.37 8.01
C ALA A 112 3.18 -11.46 8.27
N LEU A 113 4.46 -11.18 8.00
CA LEU A 113 5.57 -12.08 8.32
C LEU A 113 5.73 -12.27 9.83
N ARG A 114 5.63 -11.18 10.62
CA ARG A 114 5.78 -11.22 12.08
C ARG A 114 4.61 -11.90 12.80
N LEU A 115 3.39 -11.70 12.32
CA LEU A 115 2.18 -12.26 12.91
C LEU A 115 1.84 -13.66 12.40
N SER A 116 2.55 -14.16 11.40
CA SER A 116 2.37 -15.53 10.92
C SER A 116 2.71 -16.52 12.04
N PRO A 117 1.79 -17.41 12.44
CA PRO A 117 2.05 -18.38 13.50
C PRO A 117 3.29 -19.23 13.15
N CYS A 118 4.27 -19.21 14.05
CA CYS A 118 5.40 -20.13 14.06
C CYS A 118 4.85 -21.58 14.01
N PRO A 119 5.43 -22.50 13.23
CA PRO A 119 5.06 -23.92 13.38
C PRO A 119 5.34 -24.32 14.83
N LYS A 120 4.31 -24.78 15.54
CA LYS A 120 4.52 -25.46 16.82
C LYS A 120 5.51 -26.58 16.54
N SER A 121 6.71 -26.48 17.09
CA SER A 121 7.67 -27.57 17.14
C SER A 121 6.95 -28.74 17.79
N ALA A 122 6.61 -29.74 16.99
CA ALA A 122 6.19 -31.04 17.46
C ALA A 122 7.44 -31.71 18.05
N THR A 123 7.66 -31.47 19.34
CA THR A 123 8.58 -32.26 20.16
C THR A 123 7.97 -32.35 21.55
N ASP A 124 6.82 -33.01 21.59
CA ASP A 124 6.23 -33.57 22.80
C ASP A 124 5.76 -34.98 22.49
N THR A 125 6.72 -35.88 22.29
CA THR A 125 6.54 -37.32 22.42
C THR A 125 7.87 -37.92 22.83
N LYS A 126 7.98 -38.11 24.16
CA LYS A 126 8.57 -39.26 24.87
C LYS A 126 9.96 -39.75 24.48
#